data_AF-A0A9D3Y840-F1
#
_entry.id   AF-A0A9D3Y840-F1
#
_cell.length_a   1.000
_cell.length_b   1.000
_cell.length_c   1.000
_cell.angle_alpha   90.00
_cell.angle_beta   90.00
_cell.angle_gamma   90.00
#
_symmetry.space_group_name_H-M   'P 1'
#
loop_
_entity.id
_entity.type
_entity.pdbx_description
1 polymer ?
#
loop_
_entity_poly.entity_id
_entity_poly.type
_entity_poly.pdbx_seq_one_letter_code
_entity_poly.pdbx_strand_id
1 'polypeptide(L)'
;MLLRRLWDMFSIPMMALVDADPHGVEIMTVYKFGSRALAFETCYMAVPSLKWLGLLPSDIESIGIPKKALIPLTKADQDKGAELLYRPYMQHYPAWKLQVEYLLRTDKKAEIQSLDSIGPSFLSEVYLPSKMRCCGWI
;
A
#
# COMPACT_ATOMS: atom_id res chain seq x y z
N MET A 1 -1.82 8.51 -16.82
CA MET A 1 -1.51 9.90 -17.22
C MET A 1 -2.11 10.99 -16.32
N LEU A 2 -3.39 10.90 -15.89
CA LEU A 2 -4.04 11.95 -15.07
C LEU A 2 -3.26 12.29 -13.78
N LEU A 3 -2.86 11.26 -13.03
CA LEU A 3 -2.17 11.43 -11.74
C LEU A 3 -0.85 12.21 -11.89
N ARG A 4 -0.09 11.91 -12.95
CA ARG A 4 1.18 12.58 -13.25
C ARG A 4 0.97 14.05 -13.62
N ARG A 5 -0.03 14.36 -14.46
CA ARG A 5 -0.38 15.73 -14.81
C ARG A 5 -0.77 16.56 -13.59
N LEU A 6 -1.57 16.01 -12.67
CA LEU A 6 -1.93 16.69 -11.43
C LEU A 6 -0.71 17.00 -10.56
N TRP A 7 0.21 16.05 -10.44
CA TRP A 7 1.45 16.26 -9.70
C TRP A 7 2.34 17.34 -10.33
N ASP A 8 2.56 17.28 -11.66
CA ASP A 8 3.39 18.25 -12.38
C ASP A 8 2.78 19.67 -12.33
N MET A 9 1.45 19.80 -12.36
CA MET A 9 0.76 21.10 -12.35
C MET A 9 0.66 21.75 -10.97
N PHE A 10 0.38 20.96 -9.93
CA PHE A 10 0.02 21.50 -8.62
C PHE A 10 1.08 21.24 -7.54
N SER A 11 2.10 20.42 -7.82
CA SER A 11 3.16 20.07 -6.86
C SER A 11 2.62 19.52 -5.52
N ILE A 12 1.45 18.88 -5.55
CA ILE A 12 0.78 18.34 -4.36
C ILE A 12 1.44 17.01 -3.95
N PRO A 13 1.64 16.74 -2.65
CA PRO A 13 2.10 15.43 -2.19
C PRO A 13 1.09 14.34 -2.56
N MET A 14 1.57 13.33 -3.31
CA MET A 14 0.75 12.21 -3.74
C MET A 14 0.89 11.05 -2.76
N MET A 15 -0.24 10.53 -2.28
CA MET A 15 -0.29 9.45 -1.32
C MET A 15 -1.21 8.33 -1.82
N ALA A 16 -0.82 7.09 -1.59
CA ALA A 16 -1.60 5.90 -1.92
C ALA A 16 -2.16 5.26 -0.64
N LEU A 17 -3.47 5.08 -0.63
CA LEU A 17 -4.19 4.23 0.32
C LEU A 17 -4.69 3.01 -0.45
N VAL A 18 -4.16 1.83 -0.13
CA VAL A 18 -4.47 0.54 -0.77
C VAL A 18 -4.78 -0.51 0.28
N ASP A 19 -5.38 -1.62 -0.12
CA ASP A 19 -5.63 -2.75 0.78
C ASP A 19 -4.30 -3.37 1.26
N ALA A 20 -4.32 -3.94 2.46
CA ALA A 20 -3.18 -4.62 3.04
C ALA A 20 -3.10 -6.06 2.49
N ASP A 21 -2.87 -6.17 1.19
CA ASP A 21 -2.67 -7.42 0.48
C ASP A 21 -1.59 -7.28 -0.61
N PRO A 22 -1.09 -8.39 -1.18
CA PRO A 22 -0.06 -8.33 -2.21
C PRO A 22 -0.52 -7.61 -3.49
N HIS A 23 -1.80 -7.64 -3.82
CA HIS A 23 -2.36 -6.99 -5.01
C HIS A 23 -2.41 -5.46 -4.85
N GLY A 24 -2.80 -4.95 -3.68
CA GLY A 24 -2.76 -3.53 -3.33
C GLY A 24 -1.35 -2.97 -3.41
N VAL A 25 -0.37 -3.73 -2.91
CA VAL A 25 1.06 -3.38 -3.07
C VAL A 25 1.46 -3.37 -4.54
N GLU A 26 1.04 -4.34 -5.35
CA GLU A 26 1.32 -4.36 -6.79
C GLU A 26 0.74 -3.12 -7.49
N ILE A 27 -0.53 -2.78 -7.23
CA ILE A 27 -1.19 -1.57 -7.77
C ILE A 27 -0.36 -0.33 -7.44
N MET A 28 0.04 -0.17 -6.18
CA MET A 28 0.87 0.96 -5.76
C MET A 28 2.21 1.00 -6.49
N THR A 29 2.90 -0.14 -6.62
CA THR A 29 4.18 -0.21 -7.33
C THR A 29 4.04 0.17 -8.80
N VAL A 30 2.92 -0.18 -9.44
CA VAL A 30 2.63 0.22 -10.82
C VAL A 30 2.42 1.74 -10.92
N TYR A 31 1.77 2.39 -9.96
CA TYR A 31 1.64 3.85 -9.98
C TYR A 31 2.97 4.57 -9.69
N LYS A 32 3.83 4.01 -8.84
CA LYS A 32 5.12 4.63 -8.47
C LYS A 32 6.22 4.40 -9.50
N PHE A 33 6.36 3.18 -10.01
CA PHE A 33 7.44 2.77 -10.91
C PHE A 33 6.98 2.55 -12.35
N GLY A 34 5.68 2.49 -12.58
CA GLY A 34 5.10 2.15 -13.87
C GLY A 34 4.86 0.64 -14.06
N SER A 35 4.00 0.29 -15.01
CA SER A 35 3.73 -1.11 -15.36
C SER A 35 4.88 -1.68 -16.20
N ARG A 36 5.28 -2.92 -15.89
CA ARG A 36 6.27 -3.66 -16.71
C ARG A 36 5.80 -3.86 -18.15
N ALA A 37 4.48 -4.04 -18.36
CA ALA A 37 3.90 -4.26 -19.68
C ALA A 37 3.94 -2.99 -20.56
N LEU A 38 4.01 -1.81 -19.94
CA LEU A 38 4.03 -0.51 -20.62
C LEU A 38 5.35 0.24 -20.36
N ALA A 39 6.45 -0.49 -20.18
CA ALA A 39 7.76 0.06 -19.80
C ALA A 39 8.28 1.19 -20.70
N PHE A 40 7.81 1.28 -21.95
CA PHE A 40 8.14 2.38 -22.87
C PHE A 40 7.42 3.70 -22.56
N GLU A 41 6.27 3.66 -21.88
CA GLU A 41 5.46 4.85 -21.55
C GLU A 41 5.54 5.26 -20.06
N THR A 42 6.25 4.48 -19.24
CA THR A 42 6.30 4.64 -17.78
C THR A 42 6.91 5.97 -17.34
N CYS A 43 7.88 6.51 -18.10
CA CYS A 43 8.51 7.81 -17.82
C CYS A 43 7.49 8.96 -17.69
N TYR A 44 6.36 8.85 -18.40
CA TYR A 44 5.30 9.87 -18.46
C TYR A 44 4.08 9.55 -17.58
N MET A 45 4.05 8.38 -16.92
CA MET A 45 2.88 7.92 -16.16
C MET A 45 3.15 7.65 -14.69
N ALA A 46 4.39 7.32 -14.35
CA ALA A 46 4.80 7.07 -12.97
C ALA A 46 4.80 8.37 -12.14
N VAL A 47 4.48 8.26 -10.85
CA VAL A 47 4.59 9.33 -9.86
C VAL A 47 5.66 8.92 -8.83
N PRO A 48 6.94 9.30 -9.04
CA PRO A 48 8.03 8.87 -8.16
C PRO A 48 7.86 9.34 -6.71
N SER A 49 7.20 10.49 -6.52
CA SER A 49 6.88 11.08 -5.22
C SER A 49 5.76 10.38 -4.45
N LEU A 50 5.14 9.34 -5.02
CA LEU A 50 4.06 8.60 -4.38
C LEU A 50 4.54 7.96 -3.08
N LYS A 51 3.82 8.28 -1.99
CA LYS A 51 4.05 7.74 -0.64
C LYS A 51 2.95 6.73 -0.29
N TRP A 52 3.31 5.65 0.38
CA TRP A 52 2.37 4.66 0.87
C TRP A 52 1.81 5.10 2.22
N LEU A 53 0.56 5.55 2.24
CA LEU A 53 -0.10 6.03 3.46
C LEU A 53 -0.64 4.88 4.32
N GLY A 54 -1.16 3.85 3.66
CA GLY A 54 -1.82 2.72 4.29
C GLY A 54 -2.58 1.88 3.28
N LEU A 55 -3.38 0.91 3.69
CA LEU A 55 -3.35 0.25 5.00
C LEU A 55 -2.06 -0.56 5.09
N LEU A 56 -1.18 -0.26 6.05
CA LEU A 56 0.06 -1.02 6.16
C LEU A 56 -0.23 -2.37 6.86
N PRO A 57 0.42 -3.46 6.44
CA PRO A 57 0.33 -4.75 7.13
C PRO A 57 0.64 -4.65 8.64
N SER A 58 1.61 -3.83 9.03
CA SER A 58 1.91 -3.54 10.44
C SER A 58 0.81 -2.75 11.16
N ASP A 59 0.01 -1.97 10.43
CA ASP A 59 -1.08 -1.19 11.03
C ASP A 59 -2.20 -2.11 11.53
N ILE A 60 -2.44 -3.24 10.87
CA ILE A 60 -3.49 -4.21 11.19
C ILE A 60 -3.47 -4.60 12.67
N GLU A 61 -2.29 -4.96 13.17
CA GLU A 61 -2.11 -5.34 14.58
C GLU A 61 -2.12 -4.13 15.50
N SER A 62 -1.50 -3.01 15.10
CA SER A 62 -1.43 -1.80 15.95
C SER A 62 -2.80 -1.17 16.22
N ILE A 63 -3.71 -1.25 15.25
CA ILE A 63 -5.05 -0.68 15.30
C ILE A 63 -6.04 -1.66 15.97
N GLY A 64 -5.66 -2.93 16.07
CA GLY A 64 -6.49 -3.96 16.69
C GLY A 64 -7.68 -4.35 15.82
N ILE A 65 -7.50 -4.46 14.49
CA ILE A 65 -8.55 -4.94 13.59
C ILE A 65 -8.99 -6.33 14.07
N PRO A 66 -10.29 -6.55 14.33
CA PRO A 66 -10.76 -7.80 14.90
C PRO A 66 -10.51 -8.95 13.91
N LYS A 67 -10.01 -10.09 14.42
CA LYS A 67 -9.60 -11.25 13.59
C LYS A 67 -10.69 -11.75 12.63
N LYS A 68 -11.97 -11.51 12.94
CA LYS A 68 -13.12 -11.84 12.09
C LYS A 68 -13.19 -11.05 10.78
N ALA A 69 -12.59 -9.86 10.75
CA ALA A 69 -12.52 -9.00 9.57
C ALA A 69 -11.22 -9.20 8.77
N LEU A 70 -10.33 -10.08 9.25
CA LEU A 70 -9.10 -10.44 8.56
C LEU A 70 -9.33 -11.68 7.70
N ILE A 71 -8.73 -11.68 6.51
CA ILE A 71 -8.85 -12.76 5.55
C ILE A 71 -7.52 -13.50 5.51
N PRO A 72 -7.48 -14.84 5.59
CA PRO A 72 -6.24 -15.58 5.45
C PRO A 72 -5.68 -15.40 4.02
N LEU A 73 -4.35 -15.36 3.89
CA LEU A 73 -3.74 -15.32 2.57
C LEU A 73 -4.00 -16.65 1.84
N THR A 74 -4.31 -16.55 0.55
CA THR A 74 -4.32 -17.72 -0.32
C THR A 74 -2.90 -18.05 -0.77
N LYS A 75 -2.69 -19.27 -1.27
CA LYS A 75 -1.40 -19.66 -1.85
C LYS A 75 -0.97 -18.71 -2.99
N ALA A 76 -1.93 -18.28 -3.81
CA ALA A 76 -1.68 -17.31 -4.87
C ALA A 76 -1.21 -15.94 -4.32
N ASP A 77 -1.79 -15.50 -3.20
CA ASP A 77 -1.36 -14.27 -2.52
C ASP A 77 0.07 -14.42 -2.00
N GLN A 78 0.40 -15.56 -1.38
CA GLN A 78 1.75 -15.84 -0.88
C GLN A 78 2.79 -15.84 -2.00
N ASP A 79 2.49 -16.52 -3.12
CA ASP A 79 3.35 -16.57 -4.30
C ASP A 79 3.54 -15.16 -4.88
N LYS A 80 2.49 -14.34 -4.92
CA LYS A 80 2.55 -12.95 -5.37
C LYS A 80 3.38 -12.06 -4.45
N GLY A 81 3.21 -12.19 -3.14
CA GLY A 81 4.01 -11.46 -2.16
C GLY A 81 5.49 -11.83 -2.25
N ALA A 82 5.81 -13.10 -2.44
CA ALA A 82 7.18 -13.54 -2.69
C ALA A 82 7.73 -12.94 -3.99
N GLU A 83 6.96 -12.95 -5.09
CA GLU A 83 7.34 -12.32 -6.36
C GLU A 83 7.66 -10.84 -6.18
N LEU A 84 6.87 -10.11 -5.38
CA LEU A 84 7.09 -8.70 -5.09
C LEU A 84 8.40 -8.45 -4.34
N LEU A 85 8.76 -9.30 -3.37
CA LEU A 85 10.03 -9.19 -2.63
C LEU A 85 11.26 -9.35 -3.52
N TYR A 86 11.17 -10.15 -4.60
CA TYR A 86 12.26 -10.33 -5.56
C TYR A 86 12.39 -9.18 -6.57
N ARG A 87 11.47 -8.21 -6.59
CA ARG A 87 11.54 -7.08 -7.51
C ARG A 87 12.78 -6.20 -7.21
N PRO A 88 13.49 -5.71 -8.25
CA PRO A 88 14.72 -4.95 -8.06
C PRO A 88 14.51 -3.66 -7.26
N TYR A 89 13.38 -2.97 -7.46
CA TYR A 89 13.06 -1.75 -6.72
C TYR A 89 12.80 -2.00 -5.23
N MET A 90 12.33 -3.18 -4.80
CA MET A 90 12.09 -3.46 -3.38
C MET A 90 13.38 -3.47 -2.55
N GLN A 91 14.54 -3.70 -3.19
CA GLN A 91 15.84 -3.61 -2.53
C GLN A 91 16.20 -2.17 -2.12
N HIS A 92 15.65 -1.17 -2.81
CA HIS A 92 15.90 0.25 -2.52
C HIS A 92 14.91 0.86 -1.51
N TYR A 93 13.82 0.15 -1.21
CA TYR A 93 12.78 0.61 -0.27
C TYR A 93 12.63 -0.40 0.89
N PRO A 94 13.56 -0.40 1.87
CA PRO A 94 13.56 -1.39 2.95
C PRO A 94 12.29 -1.35 3.80
N ALA A 95 11.70 -0.17 4.00
CA ALA A 95 10.43 -0.03 4.71
C ALA A 95 9.29 -0.79 4.02
N TRP A 96 9.22 -0.77 2.69
CA TRP A 96 8.18 -1.47 1.92
C TRP A 96 8.42 -2.98 1.97
N LYS A 97 9.68 -3.39 1.82
CA LYS A 97 10.09 -4.79 1.96
C LYS A 97 9.67 -5.36 3.31
N LEU A 98 9.92 -4.64 4.41
CA LEU A 98 9.50 -5.04 5.75
C LEU A 98 7.99 -5.21 5.87
N GLN A 99 7.18 -4.34 5.25
CA GLN A 99 5.73 -4.49 5.25
C GLN A 99 5.27 -5.74 4.49
N VAL A 100 5.85 -6.04 3.33
CA VAL A 100 5.51 -7.24 2.56
C VAL A 100 5.95 -8.51 3.30
N GLU A 101 7.14 -8.51 3.90
CA GLU A 101 7.60 -9.61 4.77
C GLU A 101 6.67 -9.80 5.97
N TYR A 102 6.21 -8.70 6.59
CA TYR A 102 5.25 -8.73 7.68
C TYR A 102 3.93 -9.36 7.24
N LEU A 103 3.41 -8.96 6.08
CA LEU A 103 2.20 -9.51 5.49
C LEU A 103 2.30 -11.03 5.31
N LEU A 104 3.37 -11.50 4.66
CA LEU A 104 3.61 -12.93 4.45
C LEU A 104 3.80 -13.70 5.76
N ARG A 105 4.43 -13.09 6.78
CA ARG A 105 4.62 -13.73 8.09
C ARG A 105 3.33 -13.85 8.89
N THR A 106 2.47 -12.84 8.83
CA THR A 106 1.18 -12.84 9.56
C THR A 106 0.12 -13.71 8.91
N ASP A 107 0.32 -14.07 7.64
CA ASP A 107 -0.56 -14.90 6.83
C ASP A 107 -2.01 -14.37 6.74
N LYS A 108 -2.16 -13.05 6.85
CA LYS A 108 -3.46 -12.38 6.88
C LYS A 108 -3.42 -11.12 6.03
N LYS A 109 -4.49 -10.89 5.29
CA LYS A 109 -4.78 -9.65 4.58
C LYS A 109 -5.98 -8.93 5.17
N ALA A 110 -6.02 -7.63 4.94
CA ALA A 110 -7.11 -6.76 5.38
C ALA A 110 -7.48 -5.78 4.25
N GLU A 111 -8.77 -5.71 3.97
CA GLU A 111 -9.34 -4.67 3.11
C GLU A 111 -9.41 -3.35 3.89
N ILE A 112 -9.37 -2.20 3.23
CA ILE A 112 -9.57 -0.89 3.86
C ILE A 112 -10.94 -0.87 4.59
N GLN A 113 -11.96 -1.51 4.02
CA GLN A 113 -13.30 -1.63 4.60
C GLN A 113 -13.31 -2.39 5.94
N SER A 114 -12.27 -3.18 6.25
CA SER A 114 -12.16 -3.84 7.55
C SER A 114 -12.06 -2.85 8.72
N LEU A 115 -11.67 -1.59 8.46
CA LEU A 115 -11.67 -0.53 9.46
C LEU A 115 -13.08 -0.16 9.96
N ASP A 116 -14.11 -0.38 9.14
CA ASP A 116 -15.50 -0.13 9.53
C ASP A 116 -15.96 -1.07 10.66
N SER A 117 -15.27 -2.20 10.83
CA SER A 117 -15.52 -3.12 11.94
C SER A 117 -15.11 -2.55 13.31
N ILE A 118 -14.27 -1.51 13.32
CA ILE A 118 -13.88 -0.75 14.52
C ILE A 118 -14.87 0.40 14.74
N GLY A 119 -15.22 1.09 13.67
CA GLY A 119 -16.27 2.11 13.69
C GLY A 119 -16.48 2.72 12.29
N PRO A 120 -17.70 3.18 11.98
CA PRO A 120 -18.10 3.60 10.63
C PRO A 120 -17.36 4.84 10.10
N SER A 121 -16.70 5.61 10.97
CA SER A 121 -15.92 6.80 10.60
C SER A 121 -14.46 6.72 11.04
N PHE A 122 -14.00 5.52 11.41
CA PHE A 122 -12.65 5.31 11.92
C PHE A 122 -11.58 5.70 10.88
N LEU A 123 -11.81 5.37 9.61
CA LEU A 123 -10.90 5.71 8.52
C LEU A 123 -10.67 7.23 8.43
N SER A 124 -11.75 8.00 8.36
CA SER A 124 -11.71 9.45 8.11
C SER A 124 -11.38 10.28 9.34
N GLU A 125 -11.88 9.89 10.52
CA GLU A 125 -11.75 10.69 11.75
C GLU A 125 -10.50 10.32 12.57
N VAL A 126 -10.03 9.08 12.46
CA VAL A 126 -8.95 8.57 13.31
C VAL A 126 -7.74 8.17 12.47
N TYR A 127 -7.88 7.22 11.54
CA TYR A 127 -6.73 6.62 10.85
C TYR A 127 -5.99 7.64 9.97
N LEU A 128 -6.69 8.28 9.03
CA LEU A 128 -6.07 9.23 8.10
C LEU A 128 -5.47 10.44 8.83
N PRO A 129 -6.17 11.14 9.75
CA PRO A 129 -5.60 12.29 10.45
C PRO A 129 -4.40 11.90 11.34
N SER A 130 -4.41 10.72 11.95
CA SER A 130 -3.30 10.25 12.78
C SER A 130 -2.07 9.92 11.94
N LYS A 131 -2.25 9.23 10.81
CA LYS A 131 -1.16 8.98 9.84
C LYS A 131 -0.58 10.27 9.29
N MET A 132 -1.44 11.24 8.95
CA MET A 132 -0.99 12.52 8.39
C MET A 132 -0.20 13.35 9.40
N ARG A 133 -0.66 13.42 10.66
CA ARG A 133 0.02 14.18 11.73
C ARG A 133 1.36 13.57 12.14
N CYS A 134 1.46 12.24 12.17
CA CYS A 134 2.67 11.53 12.59
C CYS A 134 3.64 11.23 11.45
N CYS A 135 3.39 11.72 10.23
CA CYS A 135 4.17 11.36 9.04
C CYS A 135 4.29 9.83 8.84
N GLY A 136 3.24 9.08 9.18
CA GLY A 136 3.24 7.61 9.24
C GLY A 136 3.13 6.89 7.89
N TRP A 137 3.54 7.57 6.81
CA TRP A 137 3.61 7.02 5.45
C TRP A 137 5.05 6.59 5.13
N ILE A 138 5.22 5.67 4.19
CA ILE A 138 6.53 5.15 3.74
C ILE A 138 6.74 5.28 2.24
#